data_AF-A0A2G9NHT2-F1
#
_entry.id   AF-A0A2G9NHT2-F1
#
_cell.length_a   1.000
_cell.length_b   1.000
_cell.length_c   1.000
_cell.angle_alpha   90.00
_cell.angle_beta   90.00
_cell.angle_gamma   90.00
#
_symmetry.space_group_name_H-M   'P 1'
#
loop_
_entity.id
_entity.type
_entity.pdbx_description
1 polymer ?
#
loop_
_entity_poly.entity_id
_entity_poly.type
_entity_poly.pdbx_seq_one_letter_code
_entity_poly.pdbx_strand_id
1 'polypeptide(L)'
;MYGAPFSFSSLNCVLSLSLISLDPVLSYLMKGLCQTTLATPSAKAIQNICCVCRDHMAHHFNGLLEIARSLDSFSLPPEASVGLLKGTALVLARLPLDKISECLSELCAVQVEALKKLLSQDPNNGLSSDPTLFLDRLAVIFRYVSYH
;
A
#
# COMPACT_ATOMS: atom_id res chain seq x y z
N MET A 1 -14.51 29.63 18.41
CA MET A 1 -14.06 28.24 18.23
C MET A 1 -15.02 27.53 17.28
N TYR A 2 -14.76 27.56 15.96
CA TYR A 2 -15.38 26.65 15.00
C TYR A 2 -14.39 26.50 13.84
N GLY A 3 -13.47 25.56 13.97
CA GLY A 3 -12.66 25.09 12.85
C GLY A 3 -13.48 24.08 12.08
N ALA A 4 -13.97 24.46 10.90
CA ALA A 4 -14.59 23.52 9.98
C ALA A 4 -13.55 22.42 9.62
N PRO A 5 -13.93 21.14 9.61
CA PRO A 5 -13.05 20.10 9.12
C PRO A 5 -12.89 20.33 7.62
N PHE A 6 -11.74 20.83 7.19
CA PHE A 6 -11.35 20.76 5.79
C PHE A 6 -11.32 19.28 5.42
N SER A 7 -12.38 18.84 4.74
CA SER A 7 -12.51 17.48 4.23
C SER A 7 -11.41 17.27 3.19
N PHE A 8 -10.41 16.45 3.53
CA PHE A 8 -9.34 16.00 2.61
C PHE A 8 -9.91 15.44 1.30
N SER A 9 -11.17 14.99 1.30
CA SER A 9 -11.93 14.55 0.14
C SER A 9 -12.05 15.61 -0.96
N SER A 10 -12.10 16.90 -0.60
CA SER A 10 -12.19 18.00 -1.57
C SER A 10 -10.86 18.26 -2.29
N LEU A 11 -9.71 17.97 -1.66
CA LEU A 11 -8.38 18.07 -2.26
C LEU A 11 -8.11 16.92 -3.26
N ASN A 12 -8.67 15.74 -3.04
CA ASN A 12 -8.58 14.61 -3.98
C ASN A 12 -9.23 14.91 -5.34
N CYS A 13 -10.32 15.69 -5.35
CA CYS A 13 -10.98 16.12 -6.59
C CYS A 13 -10.11 17.14 -7.35
N VAL A 14 -9.38 18.01 -6.64
CA VAL A 14 -8.47 19.00 -7.25
C VAL A 14 -7.23 18.32 -7.85
N LEU A 15 -6.67 17.30 -7.20
CA LEU A 15 -5.58 16.48 -7.78
C LEU A 15 -6.00 15.72 -9.05
N SER A 16 -7.30 15.44 -9.22
CA SER A 16 -7.84 14.83 -10.44
C SER A 16 -7.92 15.82 -11.61
N LEU A 17 -8.03 17.13 -11.30
CA LEU A 17 -8.23 18.22 -12.26
C LEU A 17 -6.92 18.93 -12.65
N SER A 18 -5.86 18.83 -11.85
CA SER A 18 -4.53 19.31 -12.20
C SER A 18 -3.56 18.14 -12.38
N LEU A 19 -3.31 17.77 -13.65
CA LEU A 19 -2.21 16.91 -14.12
C LEU A 19 -0.82 17.52 -13.85
N ILE A 20 -0.61 18.10 -12.67
CA ILE A 20 0.70 18.52 -12.17
C ILE A 20 1.40 17.22 -11.72
N SER A 21 2.55 16.95 -12.34
CA SER A 21 3.40 15.77 -12.17
C SER A 21 3.19 15.04 -10.82
N LEU A 22 2.76 13.78 -10.91
CA LEU A 22 2.48 12.93 -9.75
C LEU A 22 3.77 12.58 -8.98
N ASP A 23 4.92 12.64 -9.66
CA ASP A 23 6.24 12.29 -9.12
C ASP A 23 6.68 13.13 -7.91
N PRO A 24 6.65 14.48 -7.93
CA PRO A 24 6.93 15.31 -6.75
C PRO A 24 6.05 14.98 -5.54
N VAL A 25 4.75 14.72 -5.78
CA VAL A 25 3.79 14.41 -4.71
C VAL A 25 4.12 13.06 -4.09
N LEU A 26 4.33 12.03 -4.92
CA LEU A 26 4.72 10.70 -4.45
C LEU A 26 6.07 10.74 -3.72
N SER A 27 7.06 11.46 -4.24
CA SER A 27 8.37 11.62 -3.60
C SER A 27 8.25 12.26 -2.22
N TYR A 28 7.40 13.29 -2.07
CA TYR A 28 7.14 13.91 -0.78
C TYR A 28 6.45 12.94 0.19
N LEU A 29 5.43 12.22 -0.27
CA LEU A 29 4.72 11.25 0.55
C LEU A 29 5.61 10.08 0.99
N MET A 30 6.51 9.61 0.11
CA MET A 30 7.51 8.60 0.44
C MET A 30 8.46 9.07 1.55
N LYS A 31 8.90 10.33 1.52
CA LYS A 31 9.70 10.90 2.62
C LYS A 31 8.92 10.89 3.94
N GLY A 32 7.63 11.22 3.90
CA GLY A 32 6.75 11.15 5.07
C GLY A 32 6.51 9.71 5.55
N LEU A 33 6.51 8.72 4.64
CA LEU A 33 6.36 7.30 4.99
C LEU A 33 7.51 6.81 5.89
N CYS A 34 8.72 7.34 5.68
CA CYS A 34 9.90 7.06 6.50
C CYS A 34 9.91 7.82 7.85
N GLN A 35 8.96 8.72 8.11
CA GLN A 35 8.88 9.48 9.36
C GLN A 35 7.76 8.92 10.23
N THR A 36 8.06 8.45 11.44
CA THR A 36 7.09 7.81 12.35
C THR A 36 5.81 8.65 12.57
N THR A 37 5.94 9.98 12.66
CA THR A 37 4.79 10.89 12.86
C THR A 37 3.95 11.11 11.61
N LEU A 38 4.52 10.92 10.41
CA LEU A 38 3.84 11.14 9.13
C LEU A 38 3.53 9.84 8.37
N ALA A 39 3.99 8.68 8.86
CA ALA A 39 3.87 7.41 8.15
C ALA A 39 2.42 7.06 7.80
N THR A 40 1.53 7.08 8.80
CA THR A 40 0.10 6.80 8.62
C THR A 40 -0.61 7.78 7.67
N PRO A 41 -0.53 9.12 7.84
CA PRO A 41 -1.17 10.04 6.91
C PRO A 41 -0.56 9.97 5.50
N SER A 42 0.75 9.72 5.36
CA SER A 42 1.39 9.47 4.07
C SER A 42 0.86 8.22 3.39
N ALA A 43 0.77 7.09 4.10
CA ALA A 43 0.23 5.83 3.57
C ALA A 43 -1.23 6.02 3.11
N LYS A 44 -2.04 6.74 3.89
CA LYS A 44 -3.43 7.08 3.54
C LYS A 44 -3.51 7.93 2.26
N ALA A 45 -2.64 8.93 2.14
CA ALA A 45 -2.58 9.78 0.94
C ALA A 45 -2.16 8.99 -0.30
N ILE A 46 -1.13 8.14 -0.19
CA ILE A 46 -0.67 7.25 -1.28
C ILE A 46 -1.80 6.30 -1.69
N GLN A 47 -2.47 5.68 -0.72
CA GLN A 47 -3.65 4.83 -0.99
C GLN A 47 -4.72 5.58 -1.78
N ASN A 48 -5.08 6.80 -1.36
CA ASN A 48 -6.10 7.60 -2.02
C ASN A 48 -5.70 7.95 -3.46
N ILE A 49 -4.45 8.37 -3.68
CA ILE A 49 -3.89 8.63 -5.01
C ILE A 49 -3.98 7.37 -5.87
N CYS A 50 -3.61 6.20 -5.34
CA CYS A 50 -3.73 4.94 -6.07
C CYS A 50 -5.19 4.63 -6.45
N CYS A 51 -6.15 4.88 -5.54
CA CYS A 51 -7.57 4.60 -5.83
C CYS A 51 -8.13 5.49 -6.94
N VAL A 52 -7.80 6.79 -6.92
CA VAL A 52 -8.33 7.80 -7.84
C VAL A 52 -7.58 7.77 -9.18
N CYS A 53 -6.25 7.63 -9.15
CA CYS A 53 -5.36 7.77 -10.31
C CYS A 53 -4.79 6.43 -10.81
N ARG A 54 -5.44 5.29 -10.52
CA ARG A 54 -4.93 3.94 -10.82
C ARG A 54 -4.46 3.74 -12.27
N ASP A 55 -5.15 4.35 -13.24
CA ASP A 55 -4.82 4.23 -14.67
C ASP A 55 -3.48 4.90 -15.00
N HIS A 56 -3.18 6.05 -14.37
CA HIS A 56 -1.93 6.79 -14.57
C HIS A 56 -0.80 6.23 -13.69
N MET A 57 -1.14 5.64 -12.55
CA MET A 57 -0.20 5.03 -11.61
C MET A 57 0.45 3.74 -12.12
N ALA A 58 -0.07 3.13 -13.20
CA ALA A 58 0.50 1.93 -13.81
C ALA A 58 2.00 2.10 -14.16
N HIS A 59 2.41 3.28 -14.64
CA HIS A 59 3.81 3.57 -14.93
C HIS A 59 4.71 3.70 -13.68
N HIS A 60 4.12 4.01 -12.52
CA HIS A 60 4.82 4.15 -11.24
C HIS A 60 4.71 2.89 -10.37
N PHE A 61 4.18 1.79 -10.92
CA PHE A 61 3.91 0.57 -10.15
C PHE A 61 5.15 0.00 -9.46
N ASN A 62 6.33 0.06 -10.10
CA ASN A 62 7.58 -0.41 -9.49
C ASN A 62 7.90 0.31 -8.17
N GLY A 63 7.60 1.61 -8.06
CA GLY A 63 7.78 2.35 -6.80
C GLY A 63 6.83 1.86 -5.70
N LEU A 64 5.58 1.53 -6.05
CA LEU A 64 4.61 0.94 -5.12
C LEU A 64 5.03 -0.47 -4.68
N LEU A 65 5.63 -1.25 -5.59
CA LEU A 65 6.13 -2.59 -5.28
C LEU A 65 7.29 -2.51 -4.28
N GLU A 66 8.23 -1.57 -4.46
CA GLU A 66 9.29 -1.32 -3.47
C GLU A 66 8.74 -0.93 -2.10
N ILE A 67 7.75 -0.03 -2.06
CA ILE A 67 7.06 0.33 -0.81
C ILE A 67 6.43 -0.92 -0.16
N ALA A 68 5.80 -1.79 -0.94
CA ALA A 68 5.20 -3.02 -0.42
C ALA A 68 6.25 -4.03 0.09
N ARG A 69 7.42 -4.11 -0.54
CA ARG A 69 8.55 -4.93 -0.06
C ARG A 69 9.11 -4.43 1.26
N SER A 70 9.15 -3.11 1.45
CA SER A 70 9.62 -2.46 2.69
C SER A 70 8.49 -2.20 3.70
N LEU A 71 7.29 -2.75 3.52
CA LEU A 71 6.10 -2.36 4.28
C LEU A 71 6.28 -2.48 5.80
N ASP A 72 6.96 -3.53 6.26
CA ASP A 72 7.22 -3.80 7.69
C ASP A 72 8.36 -2.96 8.28
N SER A 73 9.11 -2.23 7.45
CA SER A 73 10.11 -1.26 7.93
C SER A 73 9.49 0.08 8.34
N PHE A 74 8.26 0.36 7.88
CA PHE A 74 7.53 1.57 8.24
C PHE A 74 6.80 1.37 9.56
N SER A 75 6.74 2.42 10.38
CA SER A 75 5.97 2.43 11.63
C SER A 75 4.46 2.60 11.37
N LEU A 76 3.85 1.67 10.63
CA LEU A 76 2.44 1.71 10.24
C LEU A 76 1.59 0.83 11.15
N PRO A 77 0.38 1.28 11.54
CA PRO A 77 -0.62 0.40 12.12
C PRO A 77 -1.14 -0.60 11.07
N PRO A 78 -1.69 -1.76 11.49
CA PRO A 78 -2.17 -2.80 10.58
C PRO A 78 -3.10 -2.28 9.48
N GLU A 79 -4.06 -1.43 9.82
CA GLU A 79 -5.07 -0.88 8.91
C GLU A 79 -4.45 0.01 7.83
N ALA A 80 -3.40 0.76 8.17
CA ALA A 80 -2.68 1.59 7.20
C ALA A 80 -1.86 0.72 6.24
N SER A 81 -1.23 -0.35 6.74
CA SER A 81 -0.47 -1.29 5.91
C SER A 81 -1.38 -2.03 4.92
N VAL A 82 -2.53 -2.52 5.38
CA VAL A 82 -3.57 -3.15 4.55
C VAL A 82 -4.14 -2.14 3.55
N GLY A 83 -4.37 -0.89 3.99
CA GLY A 83 -4.85 0.19 3.13
C GLY A 83 -3.88 0.52 1.99
N LEU A 84 -2.57 0.53 2.27
CA LEU A 84 -1.55 0.76 1.27
C LEU A 84 -1.51 -0.36 0.22
N LEU A 85 -1.56 -1.63 0.66
CA LEU A 85 -1.65 -2.78 -0.25
C LEU A 85 -2.94 -2.79 -1.08
N LYS A 86 -4.07 -2.33 -0.53
CA LYS A 86 -5.28 -2.08 -1.33
C LYS A 86 -5.00 -1.11 -2.49
N GLY A 87 -4.31 -0.01 -2.21
CA GLY A 87 -3.90 0.95 -3.24
C GLY A 87 -3.04 0.31 -4.31
N THR A 88 -1.99 -0.41 -3.90
CA THR A 88 -1.08 -1.12 -4.81
C THR A 88 -1.82 -2.16 -5.66
N ALA A 89 -2.71 -2.96 -5.06
CA ALA A 89 -3.52 -3.96 -5.74
C ALA A 89 -4.44 -3.36 -6.81
N LEU A 90 -5.06 -2.20 -6.53
CA LEU A 90 -5.90 -1.48 -7.50
C LEU A 90 -5.11 -0.98 -8.71
N VAL A 91 -3.85 -0.57 -8.52
CA VAL A 91 -2.96 -0.17 -9.63
C VAL A 91 -2.49 -1.41 -10.39
N LEU A 92 -2.13 -2.48 -9.68
CA LEU A 92 -1.74 -3.76 -10.29
C LEU A 92 -2.81 -4.29 -11.24
N ALA A 93 -4.08 -4.21 -10.85
CA ALA A 93 -5.21 -4.62 -11.69
C ALA A 93 -5.39 -3.79 -12.99
N ARG A 94 -4.62 -2.72 -13.18
CA ARG A 94 -4.61 -1.89 -14.40
C ARG A 94 -3.38 -2.13 -15.28
N LEU A 95 -2.46 -3.00 -14.86
CA LEU A 95 -1.32 -3.37 -15.67
C LEU A 95 -1.74 -4.26 -16.85
N PRO A 96 -0.91 -4.35 -17.91
CA PRO A 96 -1.06 -5.35 -18.96
C PRO A 96 -1.15 -6.77 -18.36
N LEU A 97 -2.02 -7.62 -18.92
CA LEU A 97 -2.29 -8.98 -18.42
C LEU A 97 -1.03 -9.84 -18.28
N ASP A 98 -0.06 -9.67 -19.18
CA ASP A 98 1.24 -10.34 -19.17
C ASP A 98 2.09 -9.98 -17.95
N LYS A 99 1.88 -8.80 -17.35
CA LYS A 99 2.61 -8.34 -16.15
C LYS A 99 1.89 -8.60 -14.84
N ILE A 100 0.56 -8.73 -14.87
CA ILE A 100 -0.24 -8.92 -13.65
C ILE A 100 0.23 -10.13 -12.85
N SER A 101 0.43 -11.28 -13.51
CA SER A 101 0.84 -12.52 -12.81
C SER A 101 2.22 -12.39 -12.16
N GLU A 102 3.18 -11.78 -12.85
CA GLU A 102 4.53 -11.57 -12.36
C GLU A 102 4.51 -10.65 -11.12
N CYS A 103 3.94 -9.46 -11.26
CA CYS A 103 3.88 -8.49 -10.17
C CYS A 103 3.03 -9.00 -8.98
N LEU A 104 1.98 -9.78 -9.22
CA LEU A 104 1.15 -10.36 -8.17
C LEU A 104 1.96 -11.39 -7.37
N SER A 105 2.71 -12.25 -8.06
CA SER A 105 3.60 -13.22 -7.42
C SER A 105 4.60 -12.53 -6.50
N GLU A 106 5.22 -11.44 -6.97
CA GLU A 106 6.17 -10.67 -6.17
C GLU A 106 5.54 -10.02 -4.94
N LEU A 107 4.35 -9.43 -5.10
CA LEU A 107 3.63 -8.79 -4.00
C LEU A 107 3.21 -9.80 -2.91
N CYS A 108 2.79 -10.99 -3.34
CA CYS A 108 2.44 -12.09 -2.44
C CYS A 108 3.67 -12.73 -1.77
N ALA A 109 4.79 -12.83 -2.48
CA ALA A 109 6.01 -13.46 -1.97
C ALA A 109 6.49 -12.82 -0.66
N VAL A 110 6.43 -11.49 -0.55
CA VAL A 110 6.81 -10.77 0.68
C VAL A 110 6.00 -11.25 1.89
N GLN A 111 4.70 -11.45 1.72
CA GLN A 111 3.81 -11.90 2.81
C GLN A 111 4.02 -13.39 3.12
N VAL A 112 4.20 -14.21 2.07
CA VAL A 112 4.43 -15.66 2.21
C VAL A 112 5.75 -15.94 2.92
N GLU A 113 6.82 -15.21 2.61
CA GLU A 113 8.11 -15.37 3.29
C GLU A 113 8.04 -14.98 4.76
N ALA A 114 7.26 -13.95 5.11
CA ALA A 114 7.02 -13.60 6.51
C ALA A 114 6.24 -14.71 7.25
N LEU A 115 5.21 -15.28 6.62
CA LEU A 115 4.47 -16.42 7.17
C LEU A 115 5.35 -17.66 7.35
N LYS A 116 6.21 -17.99 6.38
CA LYS A 116 7.18 -19.09 6.51
C LYS A 116 8.13 -18.88 7.68
N LYS A 117 8.60 -17.64 7.90
CA LYS A 117 9.44 -17.31 9.06
C LYS A 117 8.70 -17.54 10.38
N LEU A 118 7.41 -17.17 10.46
CA LEU A 118 6.59 -17.44 11.65
C LEU A 118 6.45 -18.95 11.93
N LEU A 119 6.27 -19.76 10.88
CA LEU A 119 6.16 -21.23 11.03
C LEU A 119 7.46 -21.88 11.51
N SER A 120 8.61 -21.28 11.19
CA SER A 120 9.94 -21.77 11.59
C SER A 120 10.39 -21.26 12.96
N GLN A 121 9.59 -20.44 13.65
CA GLN A 121 9.91 -19.98 15.01
C GLN A 121 9.68 -21.09 16.03
N ASP A 122 10.62 -21.22 16.98
CA ASP A 122 10.45 -22.15 18.10
C ASP A 122 9.23 -21.76 18.95
N PRO A 123 8.29 -22.68 19.21
CA PRO A 123 7.09 -22.41 20.02
C PRO A 123 7.43 -21.92 21.44
N ASN A 124 8.65 -22.19 21.91
CA ASN A 124 9.13 -21.86 23.25
C ASN A 124 9.68 -20.43 23.38
N ASN A 125 9.76 -19.64 22.30
CA ASN A 125 10.34 -18.29 22.38
C ASN A 125 9.43 -17.24 23.06
N GLY A 126 8.24 -17.62 23.52
CA GLY A 126 7.32 -16.75 24.27
C GLY A 126 6.77 -15.56 23.46
N LEU A 127 7.15 -15.43 22.19
CA LEU A 127 6.64 -14.45 21.24
C LEU A 127 5.39 -15.02 20.56
N SER A 128 4.30 -14.26 20.61
CA SER A 128 3.07 -14.60 19.88
C SER A 128 3.33 -14.53 18.37
N SER A 129 3.41 -15.69 17.71
CA SER A 129 3.51 -15.80 16.24
C SER A 129 2.13 -15.57 15.61
N ASP A 130 1.60 -14.34 15.66
CA ASP A 130 0.30 -14.00 15.09
C ASP A 130 0.39 -13.84 13.55
N PRO A 131 -0.23 -14.74 12.75
CA PRO A 131 -0.18 -14.67 11.30
C PRO A 131 -1.23 -13.69 10.72
N THR A 132 -2.15 -13.17 11.54
CA THR A 132 -3.35 -12.45 11.09
C THR A 132 -3.02 -11.28 10.18
N LEU A 133 -1.98 -10.49 10.54
CA LEU A 133 -1.54 -9.36 9.74
C LEU A 133 -1.20 -9.75 8.29
N PHE A 134 -0.40 -10.80 8.09
CA PHE A 134 0.02 -11.23 6.76
C PHE A 134 -1.13 -11.87 5.97
N LEU A 135 -2.05 -12.55 6.66
CA LEU A 135 -3.26 -13.11 6.07
C LEU A 135 -4.22 -12.01 5.59
N ASP A 136 -4.43 -10.96 6.39
CA ASP A 136 -5.25 -9.81 6.02
C ASP A 136 -4.67 -9.06 4.81
N ARG A 137 -3.34 -8.92 4.78
CA ARG A 137 -2.61 -8.35 3.66
C ARG A 137 -2.75 -9.18 2.37
N LEU A 138 -2.65 -10.50 2.45
CA LEU A 138 -2.92 -11.37 1.29
C LEU A 138 -4.38 -11.28 0.84
N ALA A 139 -5.32 -11.31 1.79
CA ALA A 139 -6.75 -11.21 1.50
C ALA A 139 -7.09 -9.92 0.77
N VAL A 140 -6.52 -8.77 1.19
CA VAL A 140 -6.77 -7.50 0.50
C VAL A 140 -6.17 -7.48 -0.91
N ILE A 141 -4.99 -8.08 -1.13
CA ILE A 141 -4.39 -8.18 -2.46
C ILE A 141 -5.33 -8.94 -3.40
N PHE A 142 -5.74 -10.16 -3.04
CA PHE A 142 -6.61 -10.98 -3.90
C PHE A 142 -7.98 -10.34 -4.14
N ARG A 143 -8.53 -9.65 -3.13
CA ARG A 143 -9.82 -8.96 -3.24
C ARG A 143 -9.86 -7.90 -4.33
N TYR A 144 -8.77 -7.16 -4.54
CA TYR A 144 -8.75 -6.02 -5.47
C TYR A 144 -8.02 -6.31 -6.80
N VAL A 145 -7.40 -7.48 -6.94
CA VAL A 145 -6.77 -7.94 -8.21
C VAL A 145 -7.71 -8.86 -9.01
N SER A 146 -8.71 -9.47 -8.36
CA SER A 146 -9.62 -10.42 -9.01
C SER A 146 -10.51 -9.73 -10.07
N TYR A 147 -10.39 -10.23 -11.30
CA TYR A 147 -10.97 -9.80 -12.58
C TYR A 147 -12.33 -9.05 -12.56
N HIS A 148 -12.32 -7.89 -13.24
CA HIS A 148 -13.45 -7.43 -14.08
C HIS A 148 -12.98 -7.42 -15.53
#